data_AF-A0AAQ2WWK2-F1
#
_entry.id   AF-A0AAQ2WWK2-F1
#
_cell.length_a   1.000
_cell.length_b   1.000
_cell.length_c   1.000
_cell.angle_alpha   90.00
_cell.angle_beta   90.00
_cell.angle_gamma   90.00
#
_symmetry.space_group_name_H-M   'P 1'
#
loop_
_entity.id
_entity.type
_entity.pdbx_description
1 polymer ?
#
loop_
_entity_poly.entity_id
_entity_poly.type
_entity_poly.pdbx_seq_one_letter_code
_entity_poly.pdbx_strand_id
1 'polypeptide(L)'
;MRKNILNNALIIFALTSFTLISCEPYGIIKLKSQKNYQKNENQSDSSTKLESEALNPQLTNKNEKNEENLAPDLEIKPNEQDNPEAVLQKESAEDKEKAALIAEITKKAQTSVELINEYNKKTEGHEQYGMEWGVFKILKLTENSKTINSSENKNIRQKLYSSLDWKENTIQKFGQILNEIARNDTNKLAESILEAGVTYTQVNFEETVKTINTKKDNLKKLTLEQLKDIKDNLEKVEELRKKWQDTVDKIIAEHEADTSGIKSNEETLRNYVDSQYNTILKTELPTIKELYQKVTNNLSQKK
;
A
#
# COMPACT_ATOMS: atom_id res chain seq x y z
N MET A 1 37.39 48.75 42.45
CA MET A 1 37.57 47.72 41.39
C MET A 1 36.25 46.95 41.31
N ARG A 2 35.43 47.09 40.25
CA ARG A 2 35.31 46.12 39.14
C ARG A 2 35.56 44.66 39.56
N LYS A 3 34.50 43.85 39.65
CA LYS A 3 34.05 42.96 38.55
C LYS A 3 32.63 42.42 38.84
N ASN A 4 31.78 42.42 37.81
CA ASN A 4 30.52 41.66 37.81
C ASN A 4 30.82 40.23 37.36
N ILE A 5 30.02 39.25 37.81
CA ILE A 5 29.86 37.97 37.14
C ILE A 5 28.36 37.71 37.02
N LEU A 6 27.82 37.86 35.81
CA LEU A 6 26.48 37.38 35.47
C LEU A 6 26.59 35.90 35.08
N ASN A 7 25.67 35.07 35.56
CA ASN A 7 25.49 33.73 35.03
C ASN A 7 24.75 33.81 33.68
N ASN A 8 25.49 33.73 32.58
CA ASN A 8 24.89 33.50 31.27
C ASN A 8 24.50 32.02 31.12
N ALA A 9 23.20 31.72 31.22
CA ALA A 9 22.65 30.42 30.85
C ALA A 9 22.70 30.26 29.31
N LEU A 10 23.61 29.43 28.82
CA LEU A 10 23.86 29.27 27.38
C LEU A 10 22.91 28.21 26.80
N ILE A 11 21.71 28.64 26.40
CA ILE A 11 20.70 27.76 25.79
C ILE A 11 21.12 27.40 24.36
N ILE A 12 21.66 26.20 24.17
CA ILE A 12 22.02 25.66 22.86
C ILE A 12 20.76 25.14 22.16
N PHE A 13 20.20 25.94 21.25
CA PHE A 13 19.17 25.47 20.32
C PHE A 13 19.80 24.55 19.27
N ALA A 14 19.68 23.24 19.47
CA ALA A 14 20.05 22.23 18.48
C ALA A 14 19.04 22.22 17.31
N LEU A 15 19.24 23.11 16.34
CA LEU A 15 18.51 23.14 15.07
C LEU A 15 18.78 21.86 14.26
N THR A 16 17.99 20.82 14.54
CA THR A 16 17.94 19.58 13.76
C THR A 16 17.17 19.84 12.48
N SER A 17 17.89 20.23 11.43
CA SER A 17 17.35 20.36 10.09
C SER A 17 16.89 19.00 9.57
N PHE A 18 15.58 18.77 9.60
CA PHE A 18 14.96 17.67 8.85
C PHE A 18 15.17 17.91 7.36
N THR A 19 16.25 17.35 6.81
CA THR A 19 16.41 17.15 5.38
C THR A 19 15.38 16.12 4.93
N LEU A 20 14.17 16.60 4.65
CA LEU A 20 13.15 15.84 3.94
C LEU A 20 13.70 15.53 2.54
N ILE A 21 14.35 14.38 2.42
CA ILE A 21 14.63 13.76 1.12
C ILE A 21 13.26 13.54 0.49
N SER A 22 12.93 14.39 -0.47
CA SER A 22 11.72 14.27 -1.28
C SER A 22 11.81 12.98 -2.08
N CYS A 23 11.23 11.91 -1.55
CA CYS A 23 10.91 10.76 -2.36
C CYS A 23 10.00 11.24 -3.49
N GLU A 24 10.39 10.95 -4.72
CA GLU A 24 9.47 10.98 -5.85
C GLU A 24 8.28 10.06 -5.52
N PRO A 25 7.05 10.39 -5.95
CA PRO A 25 5.90 9.52 -5.74
C PRO A 25 6.17 8.14 -6.34
N TYR A 26 6.05 7.08 -5.55
CA TYR A 26 6.52 5.77 -5.97
C TYR A 26 5.54 5.17 -6.99
N GLY A 27 5.94 5.23 -8.27
CA GLY A 27 5.27 4.49 -9.32
C GLY A 27 5.23 2.98 -9.03
N ILE A 28 4.23 2.29 -9.59
CA ILE A 28 4.12 0.82 -9.50
C ILE A 28 5.43 0.20 -10.00
N ILE A 29 6.08 -0.60 -9.15
CA ILE A 29 7.42 -1.13 -9.40
C ILE A 29 7.32 -2.31 -10.36
N LYS A 30 7.78 -2.14 -11.59
CA LYS A 30 7.65 -3.16 -12.63
C LYS A 30 8.83 -4.11 -12.59
N LEU A 31 8.66 -5.23 -11.90
CA LEU A 31 9.62 -6.32 -11.84
C LEU A 31 9.70 -7.11 -13.15
N LYS A 32 10.85 -7.75 -13.40
CA LYS A 32 11.05 -8.78 -14.43
C LYS A 32 12.03 -9.84 -13.90
N SER A 33 11.71 -11.11 -14.10
CA SER A 33 12.64 -12.23 -13.90
C SER A 33 13.67 -12.31 -15.04
N GLN A 34 14.86 -12.83 -14.74
CA GLN A 34 15.80 -13.29 -15.76
C GLN A 34 15.42 -14.72 -16.20
N LYS A 35 15.16 -14.94 -17.50
CA LYS A 35 14.82 -16.29 -18.02
C LYS A 35 15.95 -17.32 -17.87
N ASN A 36 17.21 -16.88 -17.80
CA ASN A 36 18.37 -17.75 -17.85
C ASN A 36 19.19 -17.63 -16.54
N TYR A 37 18.71 -18.25 -15.47
CA TYR A 37 19.55 -18.62 -14.32
C TYR A 37 19.71 -20.14 -14.25
N GLN A 38 20.17 -20.71 -15.37
CA GLN A 38 20.58 -22.12 -15.44
C GLN A 38 22.11 -22.22 -15.38
N LYS A 39 22.60 -23.27 -14.73
CA LYS A 39 23.98 -23.72 -14.87
C LYS A 39 24.15 -24.22 -16.31
N ASN A 40 25.06 -23.60 -17.08
CA ASN A 40 25.16 -23.77 -18.54
C ASN A 40 25.16 -25.22 -19.02
N GLU A 41 24.13 -25.62 -19.79
CA GLU A 41 24.19 -26.75 -20.72
C GLU A 41 23.17 -26.58 -21.88
N ASN A 42 23.65 -26.01 -22.99
CA ASN A 42 23.24 -26.19 -24.40
C ASN A 42 21.75 -26.30 -24.84
N GLN A 43 21.32 -25.27 -25.58
CA GLN A 43 20.92 -25.34 -27.01
C GLN A 43 19.44 -25.09 -27.47
N SER A 44 19.26 -23.94 -28.13
CA SER A 44 18.41 -23.62 -29.29
C SER A 44 16.88 -23.43 -29.18
N ASP A 45 16.41 -22.33 -29.79
CA ASP A 45 15.01 -21.95 -29.99
C ASP A 45 14.30 -22.67 -31.16
N SER A 46 12.97 -22.57 -31.17
CA SER A 46 12.17 -22.31 -32.38
C SER A 46 10.95 -21.43 -32.04
N SER A 47 10.43 -20.68 -33.01
CA SER A 47 9.33 -19.68 -32.86
C SER A 47 8.23 -19.90 -33.89
N THR A 48 7.07 -19.23 -33.76
CA THR A 48 6.31 -18.56 -34.87
C THR A 48 5.06 -17.81 -34.33
N LYS A 49 4.55 -16.82 -35.09
CA LYS A 49 3.39 -15.93 -34.83
C LYS A 49 2.05 -16.46 -35.40
N LEU A 50 0.93 -15.78 -35.06
CA LEU A 50 -0.07 -15.10 -35.94
C LEU A 50 -1.11 -14.39 -34.98
N GLU A 51 -1.75 -13.22 -35.17
CA GLU A 51 -2.42 -12.50 -36.30
C GLU A 51 -3.67 -13.25 -36.83
N SER A 52 -4.84 -12.66 -37.10
CA SER A 52 -5.43 -11.29 -36.90
C SER A 52 -6.90 -11.46 -36.37
N GLU A 53 -7.91 -10.57 -36.39
CA GLU A 53 -8.18 -9.23 -36.98
C GLU A 53 -9.31 -8.51 -36.18
N ALA A 54 -10.12 -7.61 -36.79
CA ALA A 54 -11.23 -6.88 -36.14
C ALA A 54 -12.41 -6.55 -37.09
N LEU A 55 -13.64 -6.35 -36.58
CA LEU A 55 -14.79 -5.77 -37.32
C LEU A 55 -15.91 -5.19 -36.42
N ASN A 56 -16.58 -4.17 -36.94
CA ASN A 56 -17.74 -3.38 -36.44
C ASN A 56 -18.54 -2.97 -37.73
N PRO A 57 -19.74 -2.34 -37.78
CA PRO A 57 -20.50 -1.66 -36.70
C PRO A 57 -22.05 -1.83 -36.69
N GLN A 58 -22.68 -1.14 -35.73
CA GLN A 58 -24.02 -0.45 -35.72
C GLN A 58 -25.08 -0.72 -36.81
N LEU A 59 -26.38 -0.69 -36.43
CA LEU A 59 -27.31 0.42 -36.80
C LEU A 59 -28.74 0.34 -36.14
N THR A 60 -29.21 1.45 -35.54
CA THR A 60 -30.64 1.96 -35.52
C THR A 60 -31.80 1.10 -34.91
N ASN A 61 -33.01 1.62 -34.58
CA ASN A 61 -33.57 2.99 -34.61
C ASN A 61 -34.64 3.31 -33.53
N LYS A 62 -35.02 4.60 -33.49
CA LYS A 62 -36.03 5.32 -32.65
C LYS A 62 -37.48 4.79 -32.63
N ASN A 63 -38.24 5.18 -31.58
CA ASN A 63 -39.34 6.19 -31.56
C ASN A 63 -39.80 6.38 -30.07
N GLU A 64 -40.14 7.55 -29.49
CA GLU A 64 -40.92 8.76 -29.87
C GLU A 64 -42.45 8.52 -29.99
N LYS A 65 -43.37 9.28 -29.35
CA LYS A 65 -43.29 10.36 -28.32
C LYS A 65 -44.72 10.68 -27.76
N ASN A 66 -44.85 11.73 -26.92
CA ASN A 66 -46.04 12.55 -26.58
C ASN A 66 -46.97 12.03 -25.46
N GLU A 67 -47.21 12.75 -24.33
CA GLU A 67 -47.89 14.07 -24.06
C GLU A 67 -49.40 13.84 -23.70
N GLU A 68 -50.07 14.54 -22.76
CA GLU A 68 -49.72 15.75 -21.99
C GLU A 68 -50.46 15.86 -20.62
N ASN A 69 -49.90 16.70 -19.73
CA ASN A 69 -50.47 17.48 -18.61
C ASN A 69 -51.88 17.20 -18.00
N LEU A 70 -51.93 17.13 -16.65
CA LEU A 70 -52.87 17.93 -15.82
C LEU A 70 -52.46 17.95 -14.32
N ALA A 71 -52.51 19.13 -13.72
CA ALA A 71 -52.40 19.44 -12.28
C ALA A 71 -53.62 20.35 -11.91
N PRO A 72 -53.90 20.72 -10.63
CA PRO A 72 -53.14 20.50 -9.39
C PRO A 72 -53.98 19.97 -8.19
N ASP A 73 -53.36 19.85 -7.01
CA ASP A 73 -53.94 20.42 -5.77
C ASP A 73 -52.85 20.72 -4.72
N LEU A 74 -53.20 21.46 -3.66
CA LEU A 74 -52.35 21.95 -2.57
C LEU A 74 -52.73 21.33 -1.21
N GLU A 75 -51.90 20.45 -0.65
CA GLU A 75 -51.91 20.15 0.79
C GLU A 75 -50.72 20.81 1.49
N ILE A 76 -50.97 21.95 2.15
CA ILE A 76 -50.02 22.57 3.08
C ILE A 76 -50.21 21.92 4.46
N LYS A 77 -49.25 21.11 4.89
CA LYS A 77 -49.12 20.60 6.26
C LYS A 77 -47.71 20.86 6.81
N PRO A 78 -47.56 21.01 8.14
CA PRO A 78 -47.02 22.29 8.60
C PRO A 78 -45.57 22.24 9.07
N ASN A 79 -44.82 23.27 8.66
CA ASN A 79 -43.79 23.97 9.42
C ASN A 79 -43.02 23.12 10.45
N GLU A 80 -41.98 22.41 10.00
CA GLU A 80 -40.85 22.09 10.88
C GLU A 80 -40.17 23.41 11.26
N GLN A 81 -40.72 24.03 12.32
CA GLN A 81 -40.20 25.25 12.89
C GLN A 81 -38.93 24.91 13.67
N ASP A 82 -37.79 24.94 12.97
CA ASP A 82 -36.47 24.66 13.52
C ASP A 82 -36.31 25.30 14.90
N ASN A 83 -36.30 24.46 15.96
CA ASN A 83 -36.02 24.93 17.30
C ASN A 83 -34.53 25.33 17.33
N PRO A 84 -34.18 26.61 17.56
CA PRO A 84 -32.78 27.04 17.54
C PRO A 84 -31.92 26.26 18.54
N GLU A 85 -32.49 25.83 19.67
CA GLU A 85 -31.78 25.02 20.65
C GLU A 85 -31.50 23.59 20.15
N ALA A 86 -32.40 23.01 19.34
CA ALA A 86 -32.19 21.69 18.74
C ALA A 86 -31.13 21.75 17.63
N VAL A 87 -31.14 22.82 16.82
CA VAL A 87 -30.10 23.08 15.81
C VAL A 87 -28.74 23.27 16.50
N LEU A 88 -28.65 24.16 17.50
CA LEU A 88 -27.41 24.41 18.25
C LEU A 88 -26.89 23.17 18.99
N GLN A 89 -27.76 22.33 19.56
CA GLN A 89 -27.35 21.07 20.19
C GLN A 89 -26.84 20.05 19.16
N LYS A 90 -27.46 19.96 17.99
CA LYS A 90 -27.05 19.08 16.89
C LYS A 90 -25.72 19.52 16.26
N GLU A 91 -25.55 20.81 16.01
CA GLU A 91 -24.30 21.44 15.54
C GLU A 91 -23.17 21.22 16.57
N SER A 92 -23.46 21.45 17.86
CA SER A 92 -22.52 21.14 18.95
C SER A 92 -22.21 19.64 19.11
N ALA A 93 -23.05 18.73 18.59
CA ALA A 93 -22.77 17.29 18.58
C ALA A 93 -21.90 16.90 17.37
N GLU A 94 -22.22 17.40 16.17
CA GLU A 94 -21.42 17.17 14.95
C GLU A 94 -19.98 17.69 15.13
N ASP A 95 -19.78 18.89 15.69
CA ASP A 95 -18.44 19.43 15.91
C ASP A 95 -17.60 18.58 16.88
N LYS A 96 -18.23 17.97 17.89
CA LYS A 96 -17.55 17.04 18.82
C LYS A 96 -17.18 15.74 18.10
N GLU A 97 -18.06 15.19 17.27
CA GLU A 97 -17.79 13.98 16.49
C GLU A 97 -16.66 14.21 15.47
N LYS A 98 -16.67 15.35 14.78
CA LYS A 98 -15.59 15.75 13.84
C LYS A 98 -14.28 15.96 14.57
N ALA A 99 -14.27 16.64 15.73
CA ALA A 99 -13.06 16.79 16.53
C ALA A 99 -12.48 15.44 16.97
N ALA A 100 -13.33 14.48 17.37
CA ALA A 100 -12.90 13.13 17.73
C ALA A 100 -12.30 12.36 16.53
N LEU A 101 -12.98 12.35 15.37
CA LEU A 101 -12.48 11.71 14.15
C LEU A 101 -11.16 12.33 13.67
N ILE A 102 -11.03 13.66 13.68
CA ILE A 102 -9.79 14.37 13.32
C ILE A 102 -8.65 13.93 14.24
N ALA A 103 -8.90 13.82 15.55
CA ALA A 103 -7.90 13.38 16.52
C ALA A 103 -7.48 11.91 16.31
N GLU A 104 -8.44 11.01 16.05
CA GLU A 104 -8.19 9.59 15.78
C GLU A 104 -7.38 9.37 14.50
N ILE A 105 -7.85 9.94 13.38
CA ILE A 105 -7.19 9.88 12.06
C ILE A 105 -5.76 10.43 12.15
N THR A 106 -5.58 11.57 12.81
CA THR A 106 -4.26 12.19 13.01
C THR A 106 -3.35 11.29 13.84
N LYS A 107 -3.87 10.69 14.92
CA LYS A 107 -3.10 9.80 15.80
C LYS A 107 -2.67 8.52 15.08
N LYS A 108 -3.58 7.79 14.42
CA LYS A 108 -3.26 6.59 13.62
C LYS A 108 -2.18 6.88 12.58
N ALA A 109 -2.35 7.95 11.81
CA ALA A 109 -1.41 8.34 10.77
C ALA A 109 -0.04 8.76 11.33
N GLN A 110 0.00 9.53 12.41
CA GLN A 110 1.27 9.96 13.01
C GLN A 110 2.03 8.79 13.67
N THR A 111 1.37 7.94 14.45
CA THR A 111 2.01 6.74 15.02
C THR A 111 2.52 5.79 13.94
N SER A 112 1.79 5.66 12.82
CA SER A 112 2.26 4.89 11.65
C SER A 112 3.51 5.52 11.03
N VAL A 113 3.55 6.85 10.84
CA VAL A 113 4.74 7.56 10.33
C VAL A 113 5.94 7.44 11.28
N GLU A 114 5.71 7.47 12.59
CA GLU A 114 6.74 7.26 13.60
C GLU A 114 7.34 5.85 13.50
N LEU A 115 6.50 4.81 13.39
CA LEU A 115 6.92 3.42 13.18
C LEU A 115 7.70 3.21 11.86
N ILE A 116 7.23 3.82 10.76
CA ILE A 116 7.94 3.83 9.46
C ILE A 116 9.32 4.49 9.62
N ASN A 117 9.43 5.56 10.40
CA ASN A 117 10.69 6.23 10.68
C ASN A 117 11.62 5.43 11.62
N GLU A 118 11.11 4.46 12.39
CA GLU A 118 11.95 3.47 13.10
C GLU A 118 12.48 2.41 12.13
N TYR A 119 11.64 1.87 11.25
CA TYR A 119 12.07 0.93 10.22
C TYR A 119 13.14 1.52 9.29
N ASN A 120 12.99 2.78 8.86
CA ASN A 120 13.98 3.46 8.02
C ASN A 120 15.36 3.62 8.70
N LYS A 121 15.45 3.53 10.04
CA LYS A 121 16.72 3.57 10.80
C LYS A 121 17.37 2.18 10.98
N LYS A 122 16.64 1.08 10.73
CA LYS A 122 17.17 -0.26 10.91
C LYS A 122 18.20 -0.60 9.83
N THR A 123 19.30 -1.23 10.27
CA THR A 123 20.30 -1.82 9.37
C THR A 123 19.74 -3.10 8.75
N GLU A 124 20.11 -3.36 7.50
CA GLU A 124 19.77 -4.60 6.80
C GLU A 124 20.63 -5.76 7.31
N GLY A 125 20.00 -6.92 7.54
CA GLY A 125 20.68 -8.12 8.03
C GLY A 125 21.64 -8.74 7.01
N HIS A 126 22.50 -9.64 7.49
CA HIS A 126 23.49 -10.33 6.68
C HIS A 126 22.88 -11.03 5.45
N GLU A 127 23.57 -10.95 4.31
CA GLU A 127 23.14 -11.41 2.98
C GLU A 127 21.70 -10.99 2.61
N GLN A 128 21.29 -9.78 3.03
CA GLN A 128 19.96 -9.22 2.78
C GLN A 128 18.86 -10.16 3.32
N TYR A 129 19.06 -10.63 4.56
CA TYR A 129 18.28 -11.67 5.24
C TYR A 129 18.22 -13.01 4.48
N GLY A 130 19.30 -13.35 3.77
CA GLY A 130 19.43 -14.60 2.99
C GLY A 130 18.83 -14.55 1.59
N MET A 131 18.35 -13.40 1.12
CA MET A 131 17.75 -13.24 -0.21
C MET A 131 18.72 -12.67 -1.27
N GLU A 132 19.90 -12.17 -0.87
CA GLU A 132 20.86 -11.47 -1.74
C GLU A 132 21.23 -12.25 -3.01
N TRP A 133 21.47 -13.55 -2.89
CA TRP A 133 21.88 -14.43 -4.00
C TRP A 133 20.73 -15.25 -4.59
N GLY A 134 19.54 -15.21 -3.98
CA GLY A 134 18.33 -15.88 -4.46
C GLY A 134 17.40 -14.91 -5.19
N VAL A 135 16.19 -14.70 -4.66
CA VAL A 135 15.15 -13.88 -5.31
C VAL A 135 15.64 -12.47 -5.67
N PHE A 136 16.45 -11.84 -4.82
CA PHE A 136 16.96 -10.49 -5.11
C PHE A 136 18.04 -10.47 -6.20
N LYS A 137 18.65 -11.62 -6.53
CA LYS A 137 19.55 -11.75 -7.68
C LYS A 137 18.79 -12.10 -8.97
N ILE A 138 17.75 -12.93 -8.87
CA ILE A 138 16.94 -13.42 -10.00
C ILE A 138 16.01 -12.33 -10.55
N LEU A 139 15.39 -11.54 -9.67
CA LEU A 139 14.46 -10.48 -10.03
C LEU A 139 15.17 -9.12 -10.20
N LYS A 140 14.72 -8.37 -11.22
CA LYS A 140 15.29 -7.10 -11.66
C LYS A 140 14.20 -6.05 -11.83
N LEU A 141 14.49 -4.82 -11.43
CA LEU A 141 13.62 -3.66 -11.67
C LEU A 141 13.63 -3.29 -13.16
N THR A 142 12.50 -2.87 -13.71
CA THR A 142 12.43 -2.35 -15.09
C THR A 142 13.00 -0.95 -15.19
N GLU A 143 12.84 -0.15 -14.13
CA GLU A 143 13.10 1.29 -14.06
C GLU A 143 14.58 1.62 -14.25
N ASN A 144 15.47 1.00 -13.45
CA ASN A 144 16.92 1.18 -13.54
C ASN A 144 17.66 -0.03 -14.13
N SER A 145 16.94 -1.10 -14.49
CA SER A 145 17.50 -2.33 -15.03
C SER A 145 18.48 -3.10 -14.12
N LYS A 146 18.47 -2.86 -12.80
CA LYS A 146 19.34 -3.55 -11.81
C LYS A 146 18.61 -4.67 -11.08
N THR A 147 19.34 -5.70 -10.65
CA THR A 147 18.85 -6.74 -9.73
C THR A 147 18.51 -6.12 -8.37
N ILE A 148 17.48 -6.62 -7.68
CA ILE A 148 17.04 -6.04 -6.39
C ILE A 148 18.18 -6.05 -5.35
N ASN A 149 19.13 -6.98 -5.47
CA ASN A 149 20.27 -7.06 -4.57
C ASN A 149 21.29 -5.91 -4.71
N SER A 150 21.19 -5.06 -5.75
CA SER A 150 22.04 -3.87 -5.90
C SER A 150 21.86 -2.89 -4.73
N SER A 151 22.92 -2.17 -4.35
CA SER A 151 22.85 -1.08 -3.36
C SER A 151 21.87 0.03 -3.78
N GLU A 152 21.71 0.26 -5.09
CA GLU A 152 20.74 1.18 -5.70
C GLU A 152 19.28 0.84 -5.34
N ASN A 153 19.00 -0.44 -5.07
CA ASN A 153 17.67 -0.99 -4.84
C ASN A 153 17.38 -1.26 -3.36
N LYS A 154 18.21 -0.73 -2.44
CA LYS A 154 18.06 -0.90 -0.99
C LYS A 154 16.67 -0.45 -0.50
N ASN A 155 16.14 0.65 -1.02
CA ASN A 155 14.80 1.14 -0.67
C ASN A 155 13.71 0.08 -0.91
N ILE A 156 13.77 -0.66 -2.02
CA ILE A 156 12.80 -1.71 -2.37
C ILE A 156 12.85 -2.85 -1.35
N ARG A 157 14.05 -3.27 -0.95
CA ARG A 157 14.24 -4.28 0.11
C ARG A 157 13.72 -3.79 1.47
N GLN A 158 14.02 -2.54 1.84
CA GLN A 158 13.49 -1.93 3.07
C GLN A 158 11.96 -1.86 3.08
N LYS A 159 11.29 -1.69 1.93
CA LYS A 159 9.82 -1.77 1.83
C LYS A 159 9.32 -3.20 2.10
N LEU A 160 9.95 -4.24 1.54
CA LEU A 160 9.59 -5.62 1.85
C LEU A 160 9.72 -5.91 3.36
N TYR A 161 10.85 -5.53 3.98
CA TYR A 161 11.06 -5.73 5.41
C TYR A 161 10.04 -4.98 6.26
N SER A 162 9.74 -3.73 5.90
CA SER A 162 8.75 -2.88 6.59
C SER A 162 7.31 -3.39 6.42
N SER A 163 6.99 -4.10 5.33
CA SER A 163 5.68 -4.75 5.16
C SER A 163 5.44 -5.84 6.21
N LEU A 164 6.51 -6.50 6.67
CA LEU A 164 6.52 -7.56 7.67
C LEU A 164 6.92 -7.06 9.08
N ASP A 165 6.64 -5.78 9.38
CA ASP A 165 6.98 -5.08 10.63
C ASP A 165 8.46 -5.15 11.05
N TRP A 166 9.35 -5.47 10.10
CA TRP A 166 10.75 -5.82 10.35
C TRP A 166 10.97 -7.00 11.32
N LYS A 167 10.06 -7.98 11.31
CA LYS A 167 10.17 -9.25 12.03
C LYS A 167 11.24 -10.12 11.37
N GLU A 168 12.49 -10.00 11.80
CA GLU A 168 13.65 -10.59 11.11
C GLU A 168 13.56 -12.10 10.88
N ASN A 169 13.07 -12.87 11.87
CA ASN A 169 12.80 -14.31 11.71
C ASN A 169 11.74 -14.60 10.64
N THR A 170 10.65 -13.83 10.57
CA THR A 170 9.64 -13.95 9.50
C THR A 170 10.25 -13.62 8.15
N ILE A 171 11.06 -12.56 8.05
CA ILE A 171 11.75 -12.15 6.82
C ILE A 171 12.73 -13.24 6.34
N GLN A 172 13.51 -13.84 7.24
CA GLN A 172 14.46 -14.90 6.91
C GLN A 172 13.75 -16.18 6.43
N LYS A 173 12.75 -16.67 7.17
CA LYS A 173 11.96 -17.85 6.79
C LYS A 173 11.24 -17.64 5.46
N PHE A 174 10.58 -16.48 5.29
CA PHE A 174 9.91 -16.14 4.05
C PHE A 174 10.90 -15.97 2.89
N GLY A 175 12.07 -15.39 3.13
CA GLY A 175 13.12 -15.22 2.14
C GLY A 175 13.67 -16.54 1.61
N GLN A 176 13.81 -17.56 2.46
CA GLN A 176 14.18 -18.92 2.06
C GLN A 176 13.12 -19.52 1.10
N ILE A 177 11.84 -19.48 1.48
CA ILE A 177 10.72 -19.95 0.66
C ILE A 177 10.65 -19.19 -0.68
N LEU A 178 10.81 -17.87 -0.63
CA LEU A 178 10.75 -17.01 -1.81
C LEU A 178 11.95 -17.20 -2.75
N ASN A 179 13.12 -17.57 -2.22
CA ASN A 179 14.26 -18.00 -3.03
C ASN A 179 13.95 -19.30 -3.79
N GLU A 180 13.26 -20.26 -3.18
CA GLU A 180 12.85 -21.53 -3.83
C GLU A 180 11.76 -21.30 -4.87
N ILE A 181 10.73 -20.49 -4.55
CA ILE A 181 9.70 -20.06 -5.51
C ILE A 181 10.34 -19.41 -6.75
N ALA A 182 11.32 -18.52 -6.57
CA ALA A 182 11.95 -17.75 -7.64
C ALA A 182 12.84 -18.56 -8.59
N ARG A 183 13.37 -19.72 -8.17
CA ARG A 183 14.17 -20.59 -9.06
C ARG A 183 13.23 -21.24 -10.07
N ASN A 184 13.54 -21.09 -11.36
CA ASN A 184 12.71 -21.63 -12.44
C ASN A 184 11.25 -21.10 -12.43
N ASP A 185 11.03 -19.87 -11.93
CA ASP A 185 9.70 -19.23 -11.89
C ASP A 185 9.20 -18.82 -13.28
N THR A 186 8.59 -19.76 -13.99
CA THR A 186 7.91 -19.53 -15.28
C THR A 186 6.66 -18.66 -15.14
N ASN A 187 6.03 -18.66 -13.96
CA ASN A 187 4.69 -18.12 -13.74
C ASN A 187 4.69 -16.71 -13.12
N LYS A 188 5.88 -16.14 -12.86
CA LYS A 188 6.08 -14.83 -12.21
C LYS A 188 5.46 -14.77 -10.80
N LEU A 189 5.43 -15.90 -10.08
CA LEU A 189 4.90 -15.96 -8.73
C LEU A 189 5.77 -15.17 -7.74
N ALA A 190 7.10 -15.26 -7.83
CA ALA A 190 8.01 -14.48 -6.98
C ALA A 190 7.90 -12.97 -7.26
N GLU A 191 7.72 -12.60 -8.53
CA GLU A 191 7.44 -11.23 -8.97
C GLU A 191 6.11 -10.72 -8.39
N SER A 192 5.04 -11.53 -8.44
CA SER A 192 3.72 -11.19 -7.88
C SER A 192 3.73 -11.06 -6.37
N ILE A 193 4.40 -11.98 -5.66
CA ILE A 193 4.57 -11.97 -4.20
C ILE A 193 5.32 -10.71 -3.76
N LEU A 194 6.39 -10.34 -4.48
CA LEU A 194 7.18 -9.17 -4.13
C LEU A 194 6.43 -7.87 -4.41
N GLU A 195 5.70 -7.76 -5.53
CA GLU A 195 4.85 -6.59 -5.81
C GLU A 195 3.75 -6.44 -4.74
N ALA A 196 3.17 -7.55 -4.26
CA ALA A 196 2.18 -7.56 -3.17
C ALA A 196 2.71 -6.98 -1.85
N GLY A 197 3.88 -7.42 -1.38
CA GLY A 197 4.48 -6.91 -0.15
C GLY A 197 5.05 -5.50 -0.27
N VAL A 198 5.75 -5.21 -1.38
CA VAL A 198 6.44 -3.93 -1.59
C VAL A 198 5.47 -2.84 -2.04
N THR A 199 4.83 -3.02 -3.20
CA THR A 199 4.07 -1.97 -3.88
C THR A 199 2.65 -1.90 -3.35
N TYR A 200 1.89 -3.00 -3.46
CA TYR A 200 0.47 -2.98 -3.11
C TYR A 200 0.28 -2.72 -1.62
N THR A 201 1.04 -3.42 -0.76
CA THR A 201 0.99 -3.22 0.69
C THR A 201 1.79 -2.00 1.16
N GLN A 202 3.12 -2.06 1.20
CA GLN A 202 3.89 -1.10 1.99
C GLN A 202 3.97 0.30 1.37
N VAL A 203 4.16 0.44 0.06
CA VAL A 203 4.22 1.76 -0.59
C VAL A 203 2.90 2.52 -0.43
N ASN A 204 1.76 1.92 -0.79
CA ASN A 204 0.47 2.60 -0.66
C ASN A 204 0.10 2.89 0.82
N PHE A 205 0.44 2.01 1.77
CA PHE A 205 0.28 2.29 3.20
C PHE A 205 1.09 3.51 3.62
N GLU A 206 2.38 3.55 3.27
CA GLU A 206 3.25 4.69 3.58
C GLU A 206 2.77 5.99 2.93
N GLU A 207 2.35 5.98 1.67
CA GLU A 207 1.83 7.18 1.00
C GLU A 207 0.50 7.64 1.62
N THR A 208 -0.37 6.72 2.05
CA THR A 208 -1.62 7.04 2.77
C THR A 208 -1.33 7.77 4.09
N VAL A 209 -0.56 7.16 4.99
CA VAL A 209 -0.33 7.75 6.33
C VAL A 209 0.53 9.02 6.27
N LYS A 210 1.48 9.11 5.34
CA LYS A 210 2.24 10.36 5.10
C LYS A 210 1.34 11.45 4.53
N THR A 211 0.42 11.13 3.61
CA THR A 211 -0.51 12.12 3.05
C THR A 211 -1.46 12.67 4.12
N ILE A 212 -2.02 11.80 4.97
CA ILE A 212 -2.85 12.22 6.12
C ILE A 212 -2.04 13.09 7.08
N ASN A 213 -0.88 12.62 7.56
CA ASN A 213 -0.06 13.37 8.54
C ASN A 213 0.45 14.72 7.99
N THR A 214 0.77 14.81 6.69
CA THR A 214 1.23 16.05 6.05
C THR A 214 0.07 17.03 5.79
N LYS A 215 -1.13 16.53 5.46
CA LYS A 215 -2.32 17.35 5.17
C LYS A 215 -3.28 17.47 6.37
N LYS A 216 -2.87 17.14 7.59
CA LYS A 216 -3.77 17.02 8.77
C LYS A 216 -4.57 18.30 9.08
N ASP A 217 -4.04 19.49 8.81
CA ASP A 217 -4.81 20.74 8.97
C ASP A 217 -5.94 20.93 7.94
N ASN A 218 -5.94 20.20 6.82
CA ASN A 218 -7.09 20.18 5.91
C ASN A 218 -8.26 19.35 6.45
N LEU A 219 -8.03 18.39 7.37
CA LEU A 219 -9.11 17.57 7.96
C LEU A 219 -10.19 18.45 8.62
N LYS A 220 -9.79 19.58 9.20
CA LYS A 220 -10.67 20.61 9.82
C LYS A 220 -11.66 21.26 8.84
N LYS A 221 -11.46 21.11 7.52
CA LYS A 221 -12.28 21.73 6.46
C LYS A 221 -13.30 20.76 5.85
N LEU A 222 -13.24 19.48 6.22
CA LEU A 222 -14.03 18.40 5.63
C LEU A 222 -15.43 18.31 6.26
N THR A 223 -16.36 17.63 5.57
CA THR A 223 -17.64 17.22 6.17
C THR A 223 -17.43 16.05 7.14
N LEU A 224 -18.42 15.78 8.00
CA LEU A 224 -18.41 14.59 8.86
C LEU A 224 -18.27 13.29 8.05
N GLU A 225 -18.98 13.21 6.92
CA GLU A 225 -18.92 12.09 5.97
C GLU A 225 -17.52 11.92 5.36
N GLN A 226 -16.89 13.00 4.88
CA GLN A 226 -15.52 12.97 4.35
C GLN A 226 -14.46 12.54 5.38
N LEU A 227 -14.71 12.78 6.68
CA LEU A 227 -13.86 12.30 7.76
C LEU A 227 -14.07 10.80 8.04
N LYS A 228 -15.32 10.33 8.03
CA LYS A 228 -15.65 8.89 8.13
C LYS A 228 -15.03 8.11 6.97
N ASP A 229 -15.18 8.60 5.73
CA ASP A 229 -14.49 8.08 4.55
C ASP A 229 -12.98 7.93 4.78
N ILE A 230 -12.30 8.98 5.27
CA ILE A 230 -10.83 8.92 5.48
C ILE A 230 -10.46 7.90 6.55
N LYS A 231 -11.22 7.83 7.66
CA LYS A 231 -10.99 6.83 8.71
C LYS A 231 -11.18 5.42 8.18
N ASP A 232 -12.32 5.14 7.53
CA ASP A 232 -12.70 3.79 7.14
C ASP A 232 -11.83 3.29 5.97
N ASN A 233 -11.41 4.17 5.05
CA ASN A 233 -10.39 3.82 4.04
C ASN A 233 -9.01 3.58 4.68
N LEU A 234 -8.59 4.37 5.68
CA LEU A 234 -7.33 4.14 6.40
C LEU A 234 -7.34 2.80 7.14
N GLU A 235 -8.42 2.49 7.85
CA GLU A 235 -8.58 1.20 8.56
C GLU A 235 -8.61 0.03 7.58
N LYS A 236 -9.23 0.18 6.40
CA LYS A 236 -9.19 -0.87 5.38
C LYS A 236 -7.79 -1.07 4.78
N VAL A 237 -6.96 -0.03 4.71
CA VAL A 237 -5.52 -0.15 4.39
C VAL A 237 -4.75 -0.88 5.52
N GLU A 238 -5.04 -0.56 6.79
CA GLU A 238 -4.45 -1.25 7.95
C GLU A 238 -4.82 -2.76 7.96
N GLU A 239 -6.10 -3.10 7.71
CA GLU A 239 -6.58 -4.48 7.56
C GLU A 239 -5.87 -5.24 6.43
N LEU A 240 -5.76 -4.65 5.25
CA LEU A 240 -5.14 -5.33 4.09
C LEU A 240 -3.63 -5.49 4.30
N ARG A 241 -2.95 -4.54 4.96
CA ARG A 241 -1.56 -4.72 5.42
C ARG A 241 -1.43 -5.86 6.42
N LYS A 242 -2.39 -6.03 7.34
CA LYS A 242 -2.42 -7.17 8.26
C LYS A 242 -2.68 -8.49 7.51
N LYS A 243 -3.60 -8.51 6.53
CA LYS A 243 -3.88 -9.69 5.70
C LYS A 243 -2.66 -10.13 4.87
N TRP A 244 -1.83 -9.22 4.38
CA TRP A 244 -0.53 -9.56 3.77
C TRP A 244 0.37 -10.31 4.76
N GLN A 245 0.51 -9.81 5.99
CA GLN A 245 1.33 -10.46 7.02
C GLN A 245 0.80 -11.84 7.39
N ASP A 246 -0.51 -11.98 7.59
CA ASP A 246 -1.15 -13.28 7.89
C ASP A 246 -1.02 -14.27 6.71
N THR A 247 -0.93 -13.78 5.48
CA THR A 247 -0.65 -14.59 4.30
C THR A 247 0.79 -15.11 4.31
N VAL A 248 1.76 -14.27 4.66
CA VAL A 248 3.18 -14.66 4.80
C VAL A 248 3.39 -15.63 5.97
N ASP A 249 2.81 -15.35 7.13
CA ASP A 249 2.92 -16.23 8.31
C ASP A 249 2.29 -17.61 8.03
N LYS A 250 1.21 -17.69 7.23
CA LYS A 250 0.65 -18.97 6.75
C LYS A 250 1.55 -19.70 5.75
N ILE A 251 2.07 -19.01 4.73
CA ILE A 251 3.00 -19.61 3.75
C ILE A 251 4.22 -20.21 4.47
N ILE A 252 4.73 -19.54 5.51
CA ILE A 252 5.78 -20.08 6.38
C ILE A 252 5.28 -21.33 7.12
N ALA A 253 4.18 -21.25 7.86
CA ALA A 253 3.69 -22.35 8.68
C ALA A 253 3.35 -23.62 7.87
N GLU A 254 2.70 -23.44 6.72
CA GLU A 254 2.31 -24.54 5.82
C GLU A 254 3.53 -25.21 5.18
N HIS A 255 4.55 -24.41 4.81
CA HIS A 255 5.84 -24.93 4.37
C HIS A 255 6.59 -25.65 5.49
N GLU A 256 6.66 -25.08 6.70
CA GLU A 256 7.31 -25.72 7.85
C GLU A 256 6.67 -27.07 8.18
N ALA A 257 5.35 -27.19 8.10
CA ALA A 257 4.59 -28.43 8.28
C ALA A 257 4.63 -29.43 7.09
N ASP A 258 5.24 -29.06 5.95
CA ASP A 258 5.20 -29.82 4.68
C ASP A 258 3.76 -30.13 4.20
N THR A 259 2.89 -29.12 4.28
CA THR A 259 1.47 -29.26 3.98
C THR A 259 1.26 -29.70 2.54
N SER A 260 0.61 -30.84 2.33
CA SER A 260 0.45 -31.48 1.01
C SER A 260 1.76 -31.86 0.28
N GLY A 261 2.89 -31.97 1.00
CA GLY A 261 4.18 -32.37 0.43
C GLY A 261 4.89 -31.29 -0.38
N ILE A 262 4.65 -30.01 -0.08
CA ILE A 262 5.18 -28.87 -0.85
C ILE A 262 6.69 -28.71 -0.81
N LYS A 263 7.40 -29.34 0.13
CA LYS A 263 8.88 -29.43 0.12
C LYS A 263 9.43 -30.44 -0.88
N SER A 264 8.58 -31.26 -1.51
CA SER A 264 9.03 -32.30 -2.44
C SER A 264 9.77 -31.76 -3.67
N ASN A 265 9.44 -30.55 -4.12
CA ASN A 265 10.17 -29.80 -5.15
C ASN A 265 9.63 -28.36 -5.31
N GLU A 266 10.44 -27.49 -5.93
CA GLU A 266 10.17 -26.07 -6.18
C GLU A 266 8.88 -25.82 -6.99
N GLU A 267 8.50 -26.74 -7.88
CA GLU A 267 7.27 -26.63 -8.67
C GLU A 267 6.02 -26.89 -7.83
N THR A 268 6.08 -27.88 -6.94
CA THR A 268 4.97 -28.22 -6.03
C THR A 268 4.72 -27.07 -5.05
N LEU A 269 5.79 -26.45 -4.53
CA LEU A 269 5.72 -25.21 -3.75
C LEU A 269 5.06 -24.07 -4.54
N ARG A 270 5.50 -23.81 -5.79
CA ARG A 270 4.89 -22.77 -6.64
C ARG A 270 3.41 -23.01 -6.90
N ASN A 271 3.06 -24.23 -7.34
CA ASN A 271 1.69 -24.58 -7.72
C ASN A 271 0.74 -24.49 -6.51
N TYR A 272 1.19 -24.93 -5.33
CA TYR A 272 0.45 -24.76 -4.08
C TYR A 272 0.26 -23.27 -3.75
N VAL A 273 1.34 -22.49 -3.68
CA VAL A 273 1.27 -21.07 -3.26
C VAL A 273 0.43 -20.23 -4.23
N ASP A 274 0.51 -20.44 -5.55
CA ASP A 274 -0.42 -19.78 -6.47
C ASP A 274 -1.86 -20.26 -6.25
N SER A 275 -2.11 -21.57 -6.12
CA SER A 275 -3.48 -22.09 -5.93
C SER A 275 -4.19 -21.55 -4.68
N GLN A 276 -3.46 -21.34 -3.58
CA GLN A 276 -4.03 -20.89 -2.31
C GLN A 276 -4.05 -19.36 -2.15
N TYR A 277 -3.05 -18.66 -2.70
CA TYR A 277 -2.80 -17.25 -2.36
C TYR A 277 -2.91 -16.27 -3.53
N ASN A 278 -3.04 -16.73 -4.78
CA ASN A 278 -3.14 -15.87 -5.98
C ASN A 278 -4.22 -14.79 -5.86
N THR A 279 -5.43 -15.11 -5.40
CA THR A 279 -6.51 -14.11 -5.21
C THR A 279 -6.14 -13.00 -4.21
N ILE A 280 -5.45 -13.35 -3.12
CA ILE A 280 -5.00 -12.35 -2.13
C ILE A 280 -3.92 -11.46 -2.76
N LEU A 281 -2.92 -12.07 -3.39
CA LEU A 281 -1.74 -11.41 -3.95
C LEU A 281 -2.07 -10.52 -5.16
N LYS A 282 -2.89 -11.02 -6.09
CA LYS A 282 -3.16 -10.40 -7.41
C LYS A 282 -4.54 -9.75 -7.54
N THR A 283 -5.42 -9.82 -6.52
CA THR A 283 -6.76 -9.18 -6.56
C THR A 283 -7.06 -8.37 -5.31
N GLU A 284 -6.89 -8.91 -4.10
CA GLU A 284 -7.28 -8.18 -2.88
C GLU A 284 -6.29 -7.10 -2.47
N LEU A 285 -4.99 -7.43 -2.34
CA LEU A 285 -3.97 -6.45 -1.93
C LEU A 285 -3.83 -5.25 -2.90
N PRO A 286 -3.97 -5.39 -4.24
CA PRO A 286 -4.01 -4.24 -5.16
C PRO A 286 -5.04 -3.15 -4.81
N THR A 287 -6.16 -3.50 -4.16
CA THR A 287 -7.22 -2.52 -3.82
C THR A 287 -6.76 -1.43 -2.85
N ILE A 288 -5.67 -1.65 -2.10
CA ILE A 288 -5.03 -0.65 -1.22
C ILE A 288 -4.75 0.66 -1.99
N LYS A 289 -4.38 0.57 -3.27
CA LYS A 289 -4.15 1.73 -4.15
C LYS A 289 -5.39 2.61 -4.33
N GLU A 290 -6.57 2.01 -4.42
CA GLU A 290 -7.83 2.75 -4.60
C GLU A 290 -8.26 3.44 -3.30
N LEU A 291 -8.05 2.79 -2.15
CA LEU A 291 -8.28 3.36 -0.82
C LEU A 291 -7.37 4.58 -0.59
N TYR A 292 -6.09 4.46 -0.93
CA TYR A 292 -5.12 5.56 -0.95
C TYR A 292 -5.58 6.73 -1.85
N GLN A 293 -6.09 6.44 -3.04
CA GLN A 293 -6.60 7.47 -3.96
C GLN A 293 -7.83 8.19 -3.40
N LYS A 294 -8.78 7.47 -2.77
CA LYS A 294 -9.95 8.08 -2.08
C LYS A 294 -9.51 9.05 -0.97
N VAL A 295 -8.62 8.61 -0.08
CA VAL A 295 -8.02 9.45 0.99
C VAL A 295 -7.34 10.69 0.40
N THR A 296 -6.54 10.50 -0.65
CA THR A 296 -5.80 11.59 -1.30
C THR A 296 -6.74 12.60 -1.96
N ASN A 297 -7.83 12.15 -2.58
CA ASN A 297 -8.83 13.01 -3.20
C ASN A 297 -9.57 13.86 -2.16
N ASN A 298 -10.10 13.24 -1.09
CA ASN A 298 -10.78 13.97 -0.01
C ASN A 298 -9.86 15.03 0.64
N LEU A 299 -8.59 14.72 0.87
CA LEU A 299 -7.60 15.66 1.43
C LEU A 299 -7.12 16.76 0.46
N SER A 300 -7.49 16.69 -0.82
CA SER A 300 -7.02 17.62 -1.86
C SER A 300 -8.10 18.53 -2.42
N GLN A 301 -9.37 18.38 -1.99
CA GLN A 301 -10.42 19.32 -2.35
C GLN A 301 -10.13 20.71 -1.74
N LYS A 302 -9.98 21.71 -2.62
CA LYS A 302 -10.04 23.11 -2.22
C LYS A 302 -11.50 23.53 -2.14
N LYS A 303 -11.91 23.96 -0.95
CA LYS A 303 -13.02 24.90 -0.75
C LYS A 303 -12.42 26.31 -0.76
#